data_AF-A0A8C5SXG6-F1
#
_entry.id   AF-A0A8C5SXG6-F1
#
_cell.length_a   1.000
_cell.length_b   1.000
_cell.length_c   1.000
_cell.angle_alpha   90.00
_cell.angle_beta   90.00
_cell.angle_gamma   90.00
#
_symmetry.space_group_name_H-M   'P 1'
#
loop_
_entity.id
_entity.type
_entity.pdbx_description
1 polymer ?
#
loop_
_entity_poly.entity_id
_entity_poly.type
_entity_poly.pdbx_seq_one_letter_code
_entity_poly.pdbx_strand_id
1 'polypeptide(L)'
;IGVEAKQPNSAIRKCVRVQLIKNGKKITAFVPNDGCLNFIEENDEVLVAGFGRKGHAVGDIPGVRFKVVKVANVSLLALYKGKKERPRS
;
A
#
# COMPACT_ATOMS: atom_id res chain seq x y z
N ILE A 1 0.76 -1.80 9.42
CA ILE A 1 2.04 -2.49 9.75
C ILE A 1 3.19 -1.53 9.50
N GLY A 2 4.04 -1.31 10.50
CA GLY A 2 5.31 -0.60 10.31
C GLY A 2 6.38 -1.61 9.91
N VAL A 3 7.02 -1.39 8.76
CA VAL A 3 8.18 -2.18 8.33
C VAL A 3 9.41 -1.30 8.48
N GLU A 4 10.41 -1.75 9.24
CA GLU A 4 11.67 -1.04 9.36
C GLU A 4 12.45 -1.07 8.04
N ALA A 5 13.02 0.09 7.69
CA ALA A 5 13.87 0.21 6.52
C ALA A 5 15.18 -0.56 6.70
N LYS A 6 15.73 -1.05 5.60
CA LYS A 6 17.08 -1.60 5.57
C LYS A 6 18.10 -0.48 5.79
N GLN A 7 19.16 -0.81 6.52
CA GLN A 7 20.37 -0.01 6.62
C GLN A 7 20.88 0.37 5.21
N PRO A 8 21.38 1.60 4.98
CA PRO A 8 21.77 2.63 5.94
C PRO A 8 20.65 3.59 6.38
N ASN A 9 19.41 3.39 5.90
CA ASN A 9 18.31 4.31 6.17
C ASN A 9 17.61 3.95 7.49
N SER A 10 17.21 4.99 8.24
CA SER A 10 16.36 4.84 9.41
C SER A 10 14.98 5.42 9.13
N ALA A 11 13.99 4.55 8.91
CA ALA A 11 12.60 4.95 8.68
C ALA A 11 11.65 3.77 8.95
N ILE A 12 10.41 4.10 9.35
CA ILE A 12 9.32 3.14 9.43
C ILE A 12 8.43 3.29 8.20
N ARG A 13 8.46 2.31 7.31
CA ARG A 13 7.67 2.26 6.08
C ARG A 13 6.27 1.74 6.40
N LYS A 14 5.25 2.57 6.17
CA LYS A 14 3.86 2.19 6.41
C LYS A 14 3.37 1.22 5.34
N CYS A 15 3.00 0.02 5.78
CA CYS A 15 2.52 -1.06 4.94
C CYS A 15 1.19 -1.61 5.48
N VAL A 16 0.43 -2.26 4.62
CA VAL A 16 -0.83 -2.93 4.94
C VAL A 16 -0.72 -4.43 4.62
N ARG A 17 -1.43 -5.24 5.40
CA ARG A 17 -1.64 -6.66 5.08
C ARG A 17 -2.91 -6.75 4.24
N VAL A 18 -2.81 -7.41 3.10
CA VAL A 18 -3.92 -7.55 2.17
C VAL A 18 -4.12 -9.04 1.90
N GLN A 19 -5.38 -9.47 1.87
CA GLN A 19 -5.74 -10.80 1.42
C GLN A 19 -6.27 -10.70 -0.02
N LEU A 20 -5.67 -11.46 -0.94
CA LEU A 20 -6.12 -11.47 -2.33
C LEU A 20 -7.47 -12.19 -2.44
N ILE A 21 -8.49 -11.50 -2.95
CA ILE A 21 -9.86 -12.03 -3.12
C ILE A 21 -9.85 -13.34 -3.92
N LYS A 22 -9.15 -13.37 -5.06
CA LYS A 22 -9.15 -14.53 -5.98
C LYS A 22 -8.50 -15.80 -5.42
N ASN A 23 -7.49 -15.68 -4.56
CA ASN A 23 -6.63 -16.81 -4.19
C ASN A 23 -6.48 -16.99 -2.67
N GLY A 24 -7.07 -16.13 -1.84
CA GLY A 24 -6.95 -16.14 -0.37
C GLY A 24 -5.54 -15.86 0.17
N LYS A 25 -4.53 -15.66 -0.69
CA LYS A 25 -3.14 -15.45 -0.26
C LYS A 25 -3.00 -14.10 0.44
N LYS A 26 -2.38 -14.12 1.62
CA LYS A 26 -2.03 -12.92 2.39
C LYS A 26 -0.70 -12.35 1.90
N ILE A 27 -0.69 -11.08 1.55
CA ILE A 27 0.47 -10.35 1.06
C ILE A 27 0.67 -9.07 1.86
N THR A 28 1.89 -8.54 1.85
CA THR A 28 2.20 -7.20 2.35
C THR A 28 2.30 -6.23 1.18
N ALA A 29 1.63 -5.09 1.30
CA ALA A 29 1.67 -4.02 0.32
C ALA A 29 2.08 -2.70 0.99
N PHE A 30 2.94 -1.95 0.32
CA PHE A 30 3.37 -0.63 0.76
C PHE A 30 2.31 0.42 0.45
N VAL A 31 2.10 1.36 1.36
CA VAL A 31 1.23 2.53 1.14
C VAL A 31 2.09 3.70 0.68
N PRO A 32 1.94 4.17 -0.57
CA PRO A 32 2.75 5.26 -1.10
C PRO A 32 2.26 6.63 -0.61
N ASN A 33 3.19 7.59 -0.57
CA ASN A 33 3.02 8.98 -0.11
C ASN A 33 2.68 9.10 1.39
N ASP A 34 2.96 10.28 1.93
CA ASP A 34 2.72 10.55 3.35
C ASP A 34 1.22 10.72 3.66
N GLY A 35 0.81 10.34 4.86
CA GLY A 35 -0.59 10.44 5.32
C GLY A 35 -1.59 9.50 4.61
N CYS A 36 -1.21 8.82 3.53
CA CYS A 36 -2.12 7.95 2.77
C CYS A 36 -2.66 6.76 3.55
N LEU A 37 -2.01 6.38 4.66
CA LEU A 37 -2.50 5.34 5.55
C LEU A 37 -3.87 5.71 6.15
N ASN A 38 -4.13 7.00 6.36
CA ASN A 38 -5.38 7.49 6.93
C ASN A 38 -6.59 7.31 6.01
N PHE A 39 -6.35 7.06 4.71
CA PHE A 39 -7.41 6.79 3.75
C PHE A 39 -7.82 5.32 3.67
N ILE A 40 -7.14 4.43 4.40
CA ILE A 40 -7.34 2.97 4.34
C ILE A 40 -7.84 2.46 5.67
N GLU A 41 -8.98 1.76 5.66
CA GLU A 41 -9.51 1.03 6.81
C GLU A 41 -9.31 -0.48 6.69
N GLU A 42 -9.48 -1.21 7.80
CA GLU A 42 -9.09 -2.63 7.91
C GLU A 42 -9.85 -3.59 6.99
N ASN A 43 -11.05 -3.21 6.55
CA ASN A 43 -11.92 -4.03 5.68
C ASN A 43 -12.12 -3.42 4.29
N ASP A 44 -11.34 -2.39 3.94
CA ASP A 44 -11.46 -1.76 2.62
C ASP A 44 -10.97 -2.68 1.50
N GLU A 45 -11.66 -2.61 0.37
CA GLU A 45 -11.15 -3.18 -0.87
C GLU A 45 -10.04 -2.30 -1.45
N VAL A 46 -8.88 -2.92 -1.66
CA VAL A 46 -7.69 -2.24 -2.18
C VAL A 46 -7.21 -2.88 -3.48
N LEU A 47 -6.88 -2.03 -4.45
CA LEU A 47 -6.18 -2.45 -5.66
C LEU A 47 -4.68 -2.44 -5.41
N VAL A 48 -4.07 -3.62 -5.51
CA VAL A 48 -2.63 -3.82 -5.32
C VAL A 48 -1.94 -4.00 -6.66
N ALA A 49 -0.77 -3.38 -6.84
CA ALA A 49 0.09 -3.56 -8.00
C ALA A 49 1.53 -3.92 -7.59
N GLY A 50 2.28 -4.54 -8.49
CA GLY A 50 3.71 -4.78 -8.28
C GLY A 50 4.52 -3.49 -8.32
N PHE A 51 5.71 -3.51 -7.71
CA PHE A 51 6.65 -2.39 -7.77
C PHE A 51 7.43 -2.24 -9.08
N GLY A 52 7.26 -3.16 -10.04
CA GLY A 52 7.91 -3.09 -11.36
C GLY A 52 9.25 -3.83 -11.47
N ARG A 53 9.87 -4.28 -10.37
CA ARG A 53 11.09 -5.11 -10.40
C ARG A 53 10.80 -6.61 -10.55
N LYS A 54 9.89 -7.00 -11.44
CA LYS A 54 9.56 -8.42 -11.76
C LYS A 54 9.40 -9.35 -10.54
N GLY A 55 8.79 -8.87 -9.45
CA GLY A 55 8.56 -9.66 -8.24
C GLY A 55 9.65 -9.57 -7.16
N HIS A 56 10.68 -8.75 -7.35
CA HIS A 56 11.65 -8.42 -6.31
C HIS A 56 11.16 -7.28 -5.42
N ALA A 57 11.61 -7.29 -4.16
CA ALA A 57 11.43 -6.17 -3.26
C ALA A 57 12.21 -4.95 -3.78
N VAL A 58 11.69 -3.75 -3.50
CA VAL A 58 12.23 -2.51 -4.07
C VAL A 58 12.69 -1.58 -2.96
N GLY A 59 13.84 -0.94 -3.20
CA GLY A 59 14.41 0.05 -2.31
C GLY A 59 14.81 -0.54 -0.96
N ASP A 60 14.52 0.22 0.08
CA ASP A 60 14.85 -0.05 1.47
C ASP A 60 13.78 -0.88 2.21
N ILE A 61 12.71 -1.32 1.53
CA ILE A 61 11.60 -2.03 2.16
C ILE A 61 11.83 -3.55 2.06
N PRO A 62 12.22 -4.25 3.14
CA PRO A 62 12.45 -5.68 3.10
C PRO A 62 11.15 -6.46 2.89
N GLY A 63 11.16 -7.44 1.97
CA GLY A 63 10.07 -8.40 1.80
C GLY A 63 8.80 -7.86 1.14
N VAL A 64 8.64 -6.54 0.98
CA VAL A 64 7.45 -5.93 0.35
C VAL A 64 7.66 -5.80 -1.15
N ARG A 65 6.82 -6.48 -1.93
CA ARG A 65 6.92 -6.59 -3.40
C ARG A 65 5.80 -5.83 -4.13
N PHE A 66 4.82 -5.37 -3.37
CA PHE A 66 3.60 -4.76 -3.88
C PHE A 66 3.36 -3.40 -3.24
N LYS A 67 2.59 -2.57 -3.94
CA LYS A 67 2.11 -1.27 -3.46
C LYS A 67 0.60 -1.14 -3.65
N VAL A 68 -0.03 -0.33 -2.83
CA VAL A 68 -1.44 0.04 -2.99
C VAL A 68 -1.55 1.13 -4.06
N VAL A 69 -2.56 1.01 -4.93
CA VAL A 69 -2.83 1.96 -6.02
C VAL A 69 -4.21 2.61 -5.87
N LYS A 70 -5.22 1.82 -5.50
CA LYS A 70 -6.58 2.30 -5.27
C LYS A 70 -7.12 1.75 -3.95
N VAL A 71 -8.04 2.49 -3.37
CA VAL A 71 -8.77 2.14 -2.14
C VAL A 71 -10.22 2.50 -2.40
N ALA A 72 -11.16 1.61 -2.09
CA ALA A 72 -12.60 1.82 -2.30
C ALA A 72 -12.93 2.34 -3.72
N ASN A 73 -12.34 1.71 -4.75
CA ASN A 73 -12.45 2.10 -6.17
C ASN A 73 -11.92 3.50 -6.55
N VAL A 74 -11.35 4.25 -5.62
CA VAL A 74 -10.73 5.56 -5.88
C VAL A 74 -9.20 5.44 -5.89
N SER A 75 -8.55 6.15 -6.81
CA SER A 75 -7.08 6.22 -6.85
C SER A 75 -6.53 6.90 -5.61
N LEU A 76 -5.54 6.28 -4.95
CA LEU A 76 -4.83 6.89 -3.82
C LEU A 76 -4.21 8.23 -4.17
N LEU A 77 -3.72 8.38 -5.40
CA LEU A 77 -3.14 9.64 -5.86
C LEU A 77 -4.20 10.74 -5.98
N ALA A 78 -5.43 10.39 -6.34
CA ALA A 78 -6.54 11.33 -6.40
C ALA A 78 -7.01 11.76 -4.99
N LEU A 79 -7.06 10.82 -4.05
CA LEU A 79 -7.35 11.10 -2.63
C LEU A 79 -6.26 11.99 -2.02
N TYR A 80 -4.99 11.64 -2.23
CA TYR A 80 -3.84 12.40 -1.73
C TYR A 80 -3.81 13.85 -2.24
N LYS A 81 -4.16 14.06 -3.52
CA LYS A 81 -4.22 15.41 -4.11
C LYS A 81 -5.54 16.14 -3.83
N GLY A 82 -6.47 15.55 -3.08
CA GLY A 82 -7.79 16.12 -2.83
C GLY A 82 -8.67 16.28 -4.08
N LYS A 83 -8.34 15.59 -5.18
CA LYS A 83 -9.12 15.65 -6.44
C LYS A 83 -10.40 14.83 -6.39
N LYS A 84 -10.42 13.84 -5.49
CA LYS A 84 -11.58 13.00 -5.20
C LYS A 84 -11.62 12.81 -3.69
N GLU A 85 -12.82 12.66 -3.18
CA GLU A 85 -13.05 12.29 -1.79
C GLU A 85 -13.28 10.79 -1.69
N ARG A 86 -13.07 10.25 -0.48
CA ARG A 86 -13.39 8.86 -0.20
C ARG A 86 -14.91 8.70 -0.28
N PRO A 87 -15.43 7.71 -1.04
CA PRO A 87 -16.85 7.45 -1.05
C PRO A 87 -17.29 7.09 0.38
N ARG A 88 -18.34 7.75 0.86
CA ARG A 88 -19.01 7.34 2.09
C ARG A 88 -19.90 6.15 1.75
N SER A 89 -19.59 5.00 2.33
CA SER A 89 -20.51 3.87 2.43
C SER A 89 -21.42 4.05 3.64
#